data_AF-A0A7Y7VPT0-F1
#
_entry.id   AF-A0A7Y7VPT0-F1
#
_cell.length_a   1.000
_cell.length_b   1.000
_cell.length_c   1.000
_cell.angle_alpha   90.00
_cell.angle_beta   90.00
_cell.angle_gamma   90.00
#
_symmetry.space_group_name_H-M   'P 1'
#
loop_
_entity.id
_entity.type
_entity.pdbx_description
1 polymer ?
#
loop_
_entity_poly.entity_id
_entity_poly.type
_entity_poly.pdbx_seq_one_letter_code
_entity_poly.pdbx_strand_id
1 'polypeptide(L)'
;MTSSYDEQMKDRLIGEALLALLEDQVAVSSAALIAKLEEMAETEQESYRRVACQRALADVRNHSVRTNTQRDGQDFSSAKHAYIPNEKKH
;
A
#
# COMPACT_ATOMS: atom_id res chain seq x y z
N MET A 1 -13.45 -7.30 18.86
CA MET A 1 -13.76 -6.35 17.76
C MET A 1 -12.85 -5.11 17.89
N THR A 2 -11.54 -5.23 17.65
CA THR A 2 -10.58 -4.12 17.80
C THR A 2 -9.72 -3.86 16.56
N SER A 3 -9.78 -4.73 15.55
CA SER A 3 -8.93 -4.67 14.34
C SER A 3 -9.08 -3.38 13.52
N SER A 4 -10.28 -2.81 13.49
CA SER A 4 -10.55 -1.66 12.61
C SER A 4 -9.91 -0.36 13.10
N TYR A 5 -9.73 -0.18 14.41
CA TYR A 5 -9.06 1.02 14.94
C TYR A 5 -7.56 0.98 14.66
N ASP A 6 -6.94 -0.19 14.83
CA ASP A 6 -5.52 -0.40 14.51
C ASP A 6 -5.25 -0.24 12.99
N GLU A 7 -6.13 -0.73 12.13
CA GLU A 7 -6.02 -0.55 10.68
C GLU A 7 -6.18 0.92 10.26
N GLN A 8 -7.20 1.60 10.77
CA GLN A 8 -7.39 3.03 10.48
C GLN A 8 -6.22 3.88 11.00
N MET A 9 -5.66 3.53 12.16
CA MET A 9 -4.49 4.21 12.71
C MET A 9 -3.25 3.99 11.84
N LYS A 10 -3.04 2.74 11.37
CA LYS A 10 -1.97 2.41 10.43
C LYS A 10 -2.11 3.22 9.14
N ASP A 11 -3.29 3.25 8.53
CA ASP A 11 -3.52 3.97 7.28
C ASP A 11 -3.32 5.48 7.44
N ARG A 12 -3.72 6.04 8.60
CA ARG A 12 -3.47 7.44 8.93
C ARG A 12 -1.98 7.75 9.07
N LEU A 13 -1.21 6.89 9.74
CA LEU A 13 0.24 7.07 9.89
C LEU A 13 0.98 6.94 8.56
N ILE A 14 0.56 6.03 7.69
CA ILE A 14 1.08 5.94 6.32
C ILE A 14 0.78 7.24 5.56
N GLY A 15 -0.44 7.77 5.68
CA GLY A 15 -0.82 9.04 5.07
C GLY A 15 -0.01 10.22 5.56
N GLU A 16 0.25 10.31 6.87
CA GLU A 16 1.09 11.36 7.48
C GLU A 16 2.55 11.25 7.01
N ALA A 17 3.12 10.05 6.97
CA ALA A 17 4.47 9.83 6.46
C ALA A 17 4.58 10.18 4.96
N LEU A 18 3.55 9.84 4.16
CA LEU A 18 3.51 10.16 2.74
C LEU A 18 3.38 11.67 2.50
N LEU A 19 2.55 12.35 3.29
CA LEU A 19 2.38 13.79 3.22
C LEU A 19 3.67 14.51 3.57
N ALA A 20 4.36 14.07 4.63
CA ALA A 20 5.66 14.62 5.01
C ALA A 20 6.71 14.48 3.89
N LEU A 21 6.73 13.35 3.17
CA LEU A 21 7.60 13.18 2.00
C LEU A 21 7.27 14.13 0.85
N LEU A 22 5.98 14.40 0.62
CA LEU A 22 5.53 15.34 -0.41
C LEU A 22 5.91 16.79 -0.03
N GLU A 23 5.76 17.15 1.25
CA GLU A 23 6.17 18.45 1.78
C GLU A 23 7.68 18.64 1.70
N ASP A 24 8.46 17.60 2.00
CA ASP A 24 9.92 17.61 1.91
C ASP A 24 10.42 17.57 0.43
N GLN A 25 9.52 17.54 -0.56
CA GLN A 25 9.81 17.38 -2.00
C GLN A 25 10.71 16.17 -2.31
N VAL A 26 10.66 15.15 -1.45
CA VAL A 26 11.42 13.92 -1.60
C VAL A 26 10.66 13.00 -2.54
N ALA A 27 11.39 12.31 -3.42
CA ALA A 27 10.79 11.30 -4.29
C ALA A 27 10.07 10.23 -3.46
N VAL A 28 8.76 10.10 -3.65
CA VAL A 28 7.92 9.11 -2.98
C VAL A 28 8.30 7.71 -3.48
N SER A 29 9.25 7.11 -2.78
CA SER A 29 9.74 5.75 -3.03
C SER A 29 9.51 4.90 -1.78
N SER A 30 9.43 3.59 -1.96
CA SER A 30 9.28 2.68 -0.81
C SER A 30 10.41 2.85 0.21
N ALA A 31 11.63 3.14 -0.25
CA ALA A 31 12.77 3.41 0.63
C ALA A 31 12.60 4.71 1.42
N ALA A 32 12.15 5.79 0.77
CA ALA A 32 11.86 7.06 1.45
C ALA A 32 10.71 6.92 2.46
N LEU A 33 9.66 6.17 2.11
CA LEU A 33 8.53 5.89 3.00
C LEU A 33 8.94 5.06 4.21
N ILE A 34 9.81 4.06 4.02
CA ILE A 34 10.38 3.27 5.11
C ILE A 34 11.21 4.15 6.03
N ALA A 35 12.14 4.94 5.49
CA ALA A 35 12.98 5.83 6.29
C ALA A 35 12.14 6.82 7.11
N LYS A 36 11.07 7.38 6.52
CA LYS A 36 10.18 8.30 7.23
C LYS A 36 9.36 7.64 8.33
N LEU A 37 8.86 6.42 8.07
CA LEU A 37 8.14 5.64 9.08
C LEU A 37 9.07 5.16 10.23
N GLU A 38 10.34 4.88 9.94
CA GLU A 38 11.36 4.58 10.96
C GLU A 38 11.66 5.80 11.82
N GLU A 39 11.90 6.97 11.21
CA GLU A 39 12.08 8.24 11.92
C GLU A 39 10.89 8.52 12.84
N MET A 40 9.66 8.45 12.29
CA MET A 40 8.45 8.63 13.08
C MET A 40 8.37 7.63 14.24
N ALA A 41 8.68 6.35 14.03
CA ALA A 41 8.65 5.33 15.09
C ALA A 41 9.72 5.52 16.17
N GLU A 42 10.85 6.15 15.86
CA GLU A 42 11.91 6.47 16.82
C GLU A 42 11.57 7.71 17.65
N THR A 43 10.92 8.70 17.05
CA THR A 43 10.49 9.92 17.74
C THR A 43 9.19 9.74 18.53
N GLU A 44 8.41 8.69 18.25
CA GLU A 44 7.09 8.51 18.84
C GLU A 44 7.12 8.07 20.30
N GLN A 45 6.42 8.83 21.15
CA GLN A 45 6.27 8.52 22.57
C GLN A 45 5.11 7.55 22.84
N GLU A 46 4.13 7.52 21.93
CA GLU A 46 2.92 6.72 22.08
C GLU A 46 3.13 5.29 21.62
N SER A 47 3.04 4.34 22.56
CA SER A 47 3.23 2.91 22.31
C SER A 47 2.30 2.36 21.21
N TYR A 48 1.05 2.84 21.14
CA TYR A 48 0.10 2.41 20.11
C TYR A 48 0.46 2.94 18.72
N ARG A 49 0.96 4.18 18.60
CA ARG A 49 1.43 4.74 17.33
C ARG A 49 2.70 4.04 16.87
N ARG A 50 3.61 3.73 17.80
CA ARG A 50 4.83 2.97 17.50
C ARG A 50 4.53 1.58 16.94
N VAL A 51 3.57 0.87 17.53
CA VAL A 51 3.11 -0.44 17.02
C VAL A 51 2.49 -0.31 15.62
N ALA A 52 1.68 0.74 15.40
CA ALA A 52 1.09 1.01 14.09
C ALA A 52 2.14 1.39 13.02
N CYS A 53 3.17 2.18 13.37
CA CYS A 53 4.30 2.46 12.48
C CYS A 53 5.08 1.19 12.12
N GLN A 54 5.34 0.31 13.09
CA GLN A 54 6.00 -0.97 12.81
C GLN A 54 5.17 -1.89 11.90
N ARG A 55 3.84 -1.90 12.06
CA ARG A 55 2.94 -2.62 11.14
C ARG A 55 2.96 -2.01 9.74
N ALA A 56 2.93 -0.68 9.64
CA ALA A 56 3.05 0.02 8.36
C ALA A 56 4.38 -0.29 7.66
N LEU A 57 5.49 -0.29 8.41
CA LEU A 57 6.82 -0.67 7.91
C LEU A 57 6.84 -2.10 7.35
N ALA A 58 6.26 -3.04 8.08
CA ALA A 58 6.16 -4.44 7.64
C ALA A 58 5.30 -4.58 6.37
N ASP A 59 4.19 -3.84 6.29
CA ASP A 59 3.31 -3.82 5.11
C ASP A 59 4.02 -3.23 3.90
N VAL A 60 4.64 -2.05 4.03
CA VAL A 60 5.38 -1.39 2.94
C VAL A 60 6.52 -2.28 2.46
N ARG A 61 7.30 -2.88 3.38
CA ARG A 61 8.39 -3.79 3.03
C ARG A 61 7.90 -5.04 2.31
N ASN A 62 6.80 -5.65 2.77
CA ASN A 62 6.18 -6.78 2.08
C ASN A 62 5.63 -6.39 0.70
N HIS A 63 5.06 -5.20 0.57
CA HIS A 63 4.51 -4.71 -0.69
C HIS A 63 5.62 -4.38 -1.71
N SER A 64 6.75 -3.83 -1.28
CA SER A 64 7.94 -3.61 -2.11
C SER A 64 8.57 -4.91 -2.62
N VAL A 65 8.55 -5.97 -1.81
CA VAL A 65 8.99 -7.30 -2.25
C VAL A 65 8.02 -7.86 -3.29
N ARG A 66 6.71 -7.68 -3.10
CA ARG A 66 5.68 -8.14 -4.04
C ARG A 66 5.72 -7.43 -5.38
N THR A 67 5.98 -6.12 -5.42
CA THR A 67 6.12 -5.37 -6.68
C THR A 67 7.39 -5.76 -7.45
N ASN A 68 8.43 -6.25 -6.78
CA ASN A 68 9.62 -6.77 -7.43
C ASN A 68 9.41 -8.17 -8.04
N THR A 69 8.48 -8.96 -7.49
CA THR A 69 8.05 -10.25 -8.07
C THR A 69 6.92 -10.12 -9.11
N GLN A 70 6.27 -8.96 -9.22
CA GLN A 70 5.22 -8.68 -10.22
C GLN A 70 5.78 -8.01 -11.48
N ARG A 71 6.99 -8.40 -11.88
CA ARG A 71 7.53 -8.17 -13.24
C ARG A 71 7.68 -9.47 -14.03
N ASP A 72 7.10 -10.56 -13.55
CA ASP A 72 7.03 -11.82 -14.29
C ASP A 72 5.56 -12.25 -14.45
N GLY A 73 5.04 -12.08 -15.66
CA GLY A 73 3.99 -12.92 -16.21
C GLY A 73 2.58 -12.88 -15.60
N GLN A 74 1.88 -11.75 -15.63
CA GLN A 74 0.41 -11.79 -15.71
C GLN A 74 -0.07 -11.21 -17.04
N ASP A 75 0.12 -12.04 -18.06
CA ASP A 75 -0.84 -12.33 -19.12
C ASP A 75 -2.18 -11.58 -18.98
N PHE A 76 -2.33 -10.54 -19.81
CA PHE A 76 -3.63 -10.08 -20.29
C PHE A 76 -4.21 -11.16 -21.22
N SER A 77 -4.46 -12.36 -20.70
CA SER A 77 -5.23 -13.37 -21.39
C SER A 77 -6.71 -13.01 -21.30
N SER A 78 -7.08 -12.12 -22.23
CA SER A 78 -8.35 -12.03 -22.94
C SER A 78 -9.41 -13.03 -22.43
N ALA A 79 -10.16 -12.63 -21.40
CA ALA A 79 -11.41 -13.28 -21.06
C ALA A 79 -12.43 -12.94 -22.17
N LYS A 80 -12.47 -13.85 -23.15
CA LYS A 80 -13.42 -13.96 -24.25
C LYS A 80 -14.80 -13.41 -23.87
N HIS A 81 -15.11 -12.21 -24.35
CA HIS A 81 -16.47 -11.73 -24.44
C HIS A 81 -17.14 -12.52 -25.59
N ALA A 82 -17.76 -13.64 -25.26
CA ALA A 82 -18.52 -14.44 -26.22
C ALA A 82 -19.76 -13.64 -26.66
N TYR A 83 -19.63 -12.93 -27.79
CA TYR A 83 -20.77 -12.42 -28.52
C TYR A 83 -21.55 -13.61 -29.09
N ILE A 84 -22.75 -13.86 -28.57
CA ILE A 84 -23.72 -14.77 -29.18
C ILE A 84 -24.69 -13.90 -29.99
N PRO A 85 -24.58 -13.84 -31.33
CA PRO A 85 -25.65 -13.29 -32.14
C PRO A 85 -26.75 -14.35 -32.25
N ASN A 86 -27.94 -14.07 -31.72
CA ASN A 86 -29.13 -14.75 -32.22
C ASN A 86 -29.85 -13.80 -33.19
N GLU A 87 -29.49 -13.97 -34.45
CA GLU A 87 -30.35 -13.67 -35.58
C GLU A 87 -31.64 -14.48 -35.42
N LYS A 88 -32.82 -13.82 -35.41
CA LYS A 88 -33.99 -14.24 -36.19
C LYS A 88 -34.83 -13.00 -36.54
N LYS A 89 -34.56 -12.48 -37.74
CA LYS A 89 -35.61 -11.87 -38.58
C LYS A 89 -36.51 -12.99 -39.07
N HIS A 90 -37.82 -12.79 -38.95
CA HIS A 90 -38.91 -13.08 -39.90
C HIS A 90 -40.22 -13.33 -39.15
#